data_AF-A0AA37GGH4-F1
#
_entry.id   AF-A0AA37GGH4-F1
#
_cell.length_a   1.000
_cell.length_b   1.000
_cell.length_c   1.000
_cell.angle_alpha   90.00
_cell.angle_beta   90.00
_cell.angle_gamma   90.00
#
_symmetry.space_group_name_H-M   'P 1'
#
loop_
_entity.id
_entity.type
_entity.pdbx_description
1 polymer ?
#
loop_
_entity_poly.entity_id
_entity_poly.type
_entity_poly.pdbx_seq_one_letter_code
_entity_poly.pdbx_strand_id
1 'polypeptide(L)'
;MTIQASKFTPEVLLSAPRRSAGIPNPAGTKVLYTVSTYSFDSHSKTSQTRVLDVESGHSSLLYEEASYSDATWISDQEILLLRSGDKGTTSLLLGDVTRPSV
;
A
#
# COMPACT_ATOMS: atom_id res chain seq x y z
N MET A 1 -14.07 -9.42 -4.52
CA MET A 1 -14.41 -9.79 -5.91
C MET A 1 -13.10 -10.04 -6.64
N THR A 2 -12.82 -11.27 -7.08
CA THR A 2 -11.60 -11.57 -7.84
C THR A 2 -11.87 -11.24 -9.30
N ILE A 3 -11.20 -10.24 -9.86
CA ILE A 3 -11.29 -9.94 -11.30
C ILE A 3 -10.49 -11.03 -12.02
N GLN A 4 -11.18 -11.96 -12.68
CA GLN A 4 -10.54 -12.91 -13.59
C GLN A 4 -10.52 -12.30 -14.99
N ALA A 5 -9.30 -12.04 -15.50
CA ALA A 5 -9.14 -11.61 -16.87
C ALA A 5 -9.50 -12.76 -17.82
N SER A 6 -10.35 -12.48 -18.80
CA SER A 6 -10.70 -13.45 -19.85
C SER A 6 -9.60 -13.61 -20.91
N LYS A 7 -8.67 -12.64 -20.99
CA LYS A 7 -7.52 -12.61 -21.91
C LYS A 7 -6.32 -11.96 -21.24
N PHE A 8 -5.12 -12.49 -21.49
CA PHE A 8 -3.85 -11.94 -20.98
C PHE A 8 -3.21 -10.99 -22.00
N THR A 9 -3.79 -9.79 -22.18
CA THR A 9 -3.19 -8.76 -23.05
C THR A 9 -2.11 -7.97 -22.29
N PRO A 10 -1.20 -7.26 -22.98
CA PRO A 10 -0.24 -6.38 -22.32
C PRO A 10 -0.91 -5.37 -21.39
N GLU A 11 -2.02 -4.76 -21.81
CA GLU A 11 -2.78 -3.79 -21.02
C GLU A 11 -3.32 -4.44 -19.73
N VAL A 12 -3.86 -5.66 -19.81
CA VAL A 12 -4.32 -6.41 -18.64
C VAL A 12 -3.16 -6.72 -17.68
N LEU A 13 -2.02 -7.17 -18.22
CA LEU A 13 -0.85 -7.51 -17.42
C LEU A 13 -0.22 -6.27 -16.74
N LEU A 14 -0.21 -5.13 -17.41
CA LEU A 14 0.36 -3.88 -16.91
C LEU A 14 -0.59 -3.13 -15.96
N SER A 15 -1.91 -3.29 -16.11
CA SER A 15 -2.91 -2.72 -15.19
C SER A 15 -3.22 -3.60 -13.99
N ALA A 16 -2.76 -4.86 -13.96
CA ALA A 16 -2.97 -5.74 -12.83
C ALA A 16 -2.31 -5.19 -11.54
N PRO A 17 -3.00 -5.22 -10.38
CA PRO A 17 -2.43 -4.76 -9.11
C PRO A 17 -1.15 -5.52 -8.74
N ARG A 18 -0.08 -4.79 -8.45
CA ARG A 18 1.24 -5.32 -8.06
C ARG A 18 1.45 -5.12 -6.57
N ARG A 19 1.72 -6.20 -5.85
CA ARG A 19 2.00 -6.18 -4.40
C ARG A 19 3.50 -6.16 -4.15
N SER A 20 3.95 -5.41 -3.14
CA SER A 20 5.30 -5.53 -2.61
C SER A 20 5.48 -6.82 -1.80
N ALA A 21 6.71 -7.06 -1.35
CA ALA A 21 6.95 -7.95 -0.22
C ALA A 21 6.18 -7.46 1.02
N GLY A 22 5.71 -8.39 1.84
CA GLY A 22 5.12 -8.11 3.14
C GLY A 22 6.20 -7.99 4.22
N ILE A 23 6.10 -6.96 5.04
CA ILE A 23 7.04 -6.68 6.13
C ILE A 23 6.28 -6.90 7.46
N PRO A 24 6.61 -7.94 8.25
CA PRO A 24 5.96 -8.16 9.53
C PRO A 24 6.34 -7.08 10.55
N ASN A 25 5.42 -6.77 11.47
CA ASN A 25 5.72 -5.98 12.66
C ASN A 25 6.59 -6.80 13.64
N PRO A 26 7.19 -6.18 14.68
CA PRO A 26 8.05 -6.90 15.63
C PRO A 26 7.38 -8.12 16.29
N ALA A 27 6.11 -8.04 16.65
CA ALA A 27 5.34 -9.16 17.20
C ALA A 27 4.95 -10.24 16.17
N GLY A 28 5.12 -9.99 14.86
CA GLY A 28 4.75 -10.92 13.79
C GLY A 28 3.23 -11.10 13.59
N THR A 29 2.40 -10.26 14.21
CA THR A 29 0.93 -10.34 14.16
C THR A 29 0.32 -9.54 13.02
N LYS A 30 1.08 -8.60 12.45
CA LYS A 30 0.64 -7.73 11.35
C LYS A 30 1.70 -7.66 10.27
N VAL A 31 1.27 -7.53 9.01
CA VAL A 31 2.16 -7.45 7.85
C VAL A 31 1.82 -6.21 7.03
N LEU A 32 2.77 -5.29 6.92
CA LEU A 32 2.70 -4.10 6.10
C LEU A 32 3.09 -4.44 4.67
N TYR A 33 2.34 -3.94 3.69
CA TYR A 33 2.68 -4.10 2.28
C TYR A 33 2.04 -2.99 1.44
N THR A 34 2.54 -2.80 0.23
CA THR A 34 1.94 -1.87 -0.72
C THR A 34 1.28 -2.61 -1.88
N VAL A 35 0.24 -2.00 -2.44
CA VAL A 35 -0.40 -2.43 -3.69
C VAL A 35 -0.40 -1.24 -4.64
N SER A 36 0.16 -1.42 -5.82
CA SER A 36 0.15 -0.39 -6.84
C SER A 36 -0.52 -0.85 -8.12
N THR A 37 -1.27 0.06 -8.73
CA THR A 37 -2.09 -0.23 -9.92
C THR A 37 -1.93 0.92 -10.90
N TYR A 38 -1.75 0.61 -12.18
CA TYR A 38 -1.74 1.60 -13.25
C TYR A 38 -3.07 1.56 -14.00
N SER A 39 -3.68 2.71 -14.21
CA SER A 39 -4.89 2.86 -15.01
C SER A 39 -4.54 3.43 -16.37
N PHE A 40 -4.89 2.71 -17.44
CA PHE A 40 -4.78 3.19 -18.81
C PHE A 40 -5.86 4.24 -19.14
N ASP A 41 -6.96 4.30 -18.39
CA ASP A 41 -8.01 5.29 -18.61
C ASP A 41 -7.55 6.67 -18.11
N SER A 42 -7.14 6.75 -16.85
CA SER A 42 -6.68 7.99 -16.22
C SER A 42 -5.20 8.29 -16.45
N HIS A 43 -4.46 7.37 -17.09
CA HIS A 43 -3.02 7.47 -17.32
C HIS A 43 -2.22 7.73 -16.02
N SER A 44 -2.68 7.16 -14.91
CA SER A 44 -2.10 7.42 -13.58
C SER A 44 -1.92 6.14 -12.77
N LYS A 45 -1.01 6.21 -11.80
CA LYS A 45 -0.72 5.13 -10.85
C LYS A 45 -1.37 5.45 -9.50
N THR A 46 -2.00 4.46 -8.88
CA THR A 46 -2.37 4.50 -7.47
C THR A 46 -1.39 3.67 -6.65
N SER A 47 -1.18 4.08 -5.40
CA SER A 47 -0.38 3.34 -4.41
C SER A 47 -1.18 3.26 -3.12
N GLN A 48 -1.42 2.04 -2.67
CA GLN A 48 -2.10 1.74 -1.42
C GLN A 48 -1.10 1.19 -0.43
N THR A 49 -0.98 1.81 0.74
CA THR A 49 -0.31 1.21 1.90
C THR A 49 -1.36 0.45 2.70
N ARG A 50 -1.12 -0.85 2.91
CA ARG A 50 -2.08 -1.77 3.54
C ARG A 50 -1.42 -2.52 4.69
N VAL A 51 -2.22 -2.88 5.68
CA VAL A 51 -1.83 -3.81 6.74
C VAL A 51 -2.69 -5.07 6.64
N LEU A 52 -2.06 -6.23 6.75
CA LEU A 52 -2.70 -7.54 6.87
C LEU A 52 -2.60 -7.96 8.33
N ASP A 53 -3.73 -8.35 8.91
CA ASP A 53 -3.76 -9.06 10.19
C ASP A 53 -3.52 -10.55 9.93
N VAL A 54 -2.50 -11.13 10.58
CA VAL A 54 -2.00 -12.47 10.24
C VAL A 54 -2.99 -13.55 10.67
N GLU A 55 -3.62 -13.39 11.83
CA GLU A 55 -4.55 -14.37 12.39
C GLU A 55 -5.83 -14.46 11.56
N SER A 56 -6.47 -13.30 11.30
CA SER A 56 -7.73 -13.26 10.54
C SER A 56 -7.55 -13.32 9.03
N GLY A 57 -6.35 -13.00 8.52
CA GLY A 57 -6.09 -12.79 7.10
C GLY A 57 -6.77 -11.53 6.54
N HIS A 58 -7.34 -10.67 7.39
CA HIS A 58 -8.02 -9.46 6.97
C HIS A 58 -7.02 -8.37 6.59
N SER A 59 -7.26 -7.65 5.48
CA SER A 59 -6.39 -6.56 5.07
C SER A 59 -7.10 -5.22 5.01
N SER A 60 -6.61 -4.29 5.82
CA SER A 60 -7.08 -2.91 5.92
C SER A 60 -6.25 -1.97 5.06
N LEU A 61 -6.91 -0.97 4.48
CA LEU A 61 -6.26 0.16 3.82
C LEU A 61 -5.87 1.20 4.87
N LEU A 62 -4.65 1.74 4.78
CA LEU A 62 -4.18 2.81 5.67
C LEU A 62 -4.07 4.15 4.93
N TYR A 63 -3.46 4.13 3.74
CA TYR A 63 -3.23 5.29 2.90
C TYR A 63 -3.42 4.92 1.43
N GLU A 64 -4.04 5.79 0.63
CA GLU A 64 -4.22 5.62 -0.82
C GLU A 64 -3.87 6.90 -1.57
N GLU A 65 -2.58 7.08 -1.88
CA GLU A 65 -2.11 8.19 -2.72
C GLU A 65 -0.74 7.82 -3.28
N ALA A 66 -0.45 8.23 -4.51
CA ALA A 66 0.84 7.95 -5.15
C ALA A 66 2.02 8.71 -4.49
N SER A 67 1.72 9.74 -3.69
CA SER A 67 2.72 10.54 -2.97
C SER A 67 3.29 9.83 -1.74
N TYR A 68 2.63 8.78 -1.24
CA TYR A 68 3.10 8.02 -0.08
C TYR A 68 4.05 6.89 -0.49
N SER A 69 5.18 6.78 0.21
CA SER A 69 6.19 5.74 -0.01
C SER A 69 6.89 5.31 1.28
N ASP A 70 7.69 4.25 1.16
CA ASP A 70 8.69 3.84 2.16
C ASP A 70 8.13 3.65 3.58
N ALA A 71 6.93 3.07 3.67
CA ALA A 71 6.32 2.76 4.95
C ALA A 71 7.10 1.66 5.68
N THR A 72 7.46 1.90 6.94
CA THR A 72 8.22 0.97 7.78
C THR A 72 7.71 0.96 9.21
N TRP A 73 7.82 -0.19 9.89
CA TRP A 73 7.47 -0.31 11.30
C TRP A 73 8.45 0.46 12.18
N ILE A 74 7.90 1.09 13.23
CA ILE A 74 8.69 1.62 14.36
C ILE A 74 8.29 0.96 15.68
N SER A 75 7.11 0.33 15.73
CA SER A 75 6.62 -0.51 16.84
C SER A 75 5.66 -1.58 16.32
N ASP A 76 4.92 -2.25 17.20
CA ASP A 76 3.87 -3.19 16.83
C ASP A 76 2.65 -2.54 16.17
N GLN A 77 2.45 -1.24 16.36
CA GLN A 77 1.26 -0.52 15.90
C GLN A 77 1.60 0.73 15.08
N GLU A 78 2.77 1.31 15.28
CA GLU A 78 3.15 2.54 14.61
C GLU A 78 4.06 2.27 13.42
N ILE A 79 3.83 3.05 12.36
CA ILE A 79 4.64 3.08 11.16
C ILE A 79 5.11 4.51 10.87
N LEU A 80 6.27 4.59 10.23
CA LEU A 80 6.76 5.82 9.63
C LEU A 80 6.62 5.70 8.11
N LEU A 81 6.19 6.77 7.45
CA LEU A 81 6.03 6.82 6.00
C LEU A 81 6.49 8.16 5.44
N LEU A 82 6.95 8.15 4.20
CA LEU A 82 7.33 9.35 3.46
C LEU A 82 6.15 9.84 2.63
N ARG A 83 6.00 11.16 2.54
CA ARG A 83 5.08 11.81 1.60
C ARG A 83 5.85 12.81 0.74
N SER A 84 5.90 12.58 -0.56
CA SER A 84 6.38 13.58 -1.51
C SER A 84 5.41 14.75 -1.59
N GLY A 85 5.92 15.96 -1.50
CA GLY A 85 5.19 17.21 -1.63
C GLY A 85 5.68 18.03 -2.82
N ASP A 86 5.16 19.24 -2.94
CA ASP A 86 5.52 20.16 -4.01
C ASP A 86 6.99 20.58 -3.94
N LYS A 87 7.53 20.99 -5.09
CA LYS A 87 8.89 21.55 -5.22
C LYS A 87 10.00 20.63 -4.68
N GLY A 88 9.80 19.32 -4.77
CA GLY A 88 10.79 18.32 -4.35
C GLY A 88 10.91 18.16 -2.83
N THR A 89 9.91 18.60 -2.08
CA THR A 89 9.87 18.40 -0.63
C THR A 89 9.46 16.96 -0.29
N THR A 90 9.97 16.45 0.83
CA THR A 90 9.55 15.16 1.40
C THR A 90 9.22 15.37 2.87
N SER A 91 8.00 15.00 3.25
CA SER A 91 7.56 15.02 4.64
C SER A 91 7.67 13.64 5.25
N LEU A 92 8.07 13.59 6.52
CA LEU A 92 8.08 12.40 7.34
C LEU A 92 6.79 12.36 8.16
N LEU A 93 6.05 11.25 8.10
CA LEU A 93 4.79 11.10 8.83
C LEU A 93 4.85 9.88 9.75
N LEU A 94 4.13 9.99 10.86
CA LEU A 94 3.85 8.92 11.80
C LEU A 94 2.39 8.45 11.61
N GLY A 95 2.18 7.15 11.45
CA GLY A 95 0.87 6.54 11.33
C GLY A 95 0.65 5.44 12.37
N ASP A 96 -0.59 5.28 12.82
CA ASP A 96 -1.03 4.17 13.68
C ASP A 96 -1.90 3.23 12.85
N VAL A 97 -1.47 1.98 12.68
CA VAL A 97 -2.16 1.00 11.82
C VAL A 97 -3.53 0.56 12.36
N THR A 98 -3.84 0.87 13.62
CA THR A 98 -5.15 0.62 14.24
C THR A 98 -6.14 1.77 14.01
N ARG A 99 -5.65 2.92 13.53
CA ARG A 99 -6.44 4.11 13.23
C ARG A 99 -6.22 4.51 11.76
N PRO A 100 -6.89 3.82 10.82
CA PRO A 100 -6.78 4.15 9.40
C PRO A 100 -7.11 5.63 9.18
N SER A 101 -6.24 6.32 8.46
CA SER A 101 -6.38 7.73 8.11
C SER A 101 -7.22 7.98 6.85
N VAL A 102 -7.97 6.96 6.41
CA VAL A 102 -8.82 7.01 5.20
C VAL A 102 -10.03 7.90 5.41
#